data_AF-W0SJU0-F1
#
_entry.id   AF-W0SJU0-F1
#
_cell.length_a   1.000
_cell.length_b   1.000
_cell.length_c   1.000
_cell.angle_alpha   90.00
_cell.angle_beta   90.00
_cell.angle_gamma   90.00
#
_symmetry.space_group_name_H-M   'P 1'
#
loop_
_entity.id
_entity.type
_entity.pdbx_description
1 polymer ?
#
loop_
_entity_poly.entity_id
_entity_poly.type
_entity_poly.pdbx_seq_one_letter_code
_entity_poly.pdbx_strand_id
1 'polypeptide(L)'
;MNTSELTRGSFAIILAGGRGSRLMQLTDSRSKPAVPFGGKFRIIDFTLSNCVNSGIRRIGVATQYKAQSLIQHLQRGWSFLDGRFHEFIDILPAQQQVGENWYQGTADAVFQNLALIRRNRPKHVLVLSGDHVYKMDYGRMLSEHVHRQADLSVACIDVPLAEASEFGVMHVGDNQRISAFVEKPANPPPMPGRPDRALASMGVYVFNADFLYEQLIRDHDDPHSSRDFGKNVIPHCVERYRAFAHNFANSCVGMDSSGIPYWRDAGTIDAYWEANMELTKVTPELNLYDDDWPIWTHQEQLPPAKFVFDDEGRRGMAVDSLVSGGDIISGAVVRKSLLFSRVHVHSFAEIEESVVLPDVHIGRGAKLRRVVMDKHCRVPEGMTIGYDVEADRKRFHVSENGITLVTPEMLGQKIHHIR
;
A
#
# COMPACT_ATOMS: atom_id res chain seq x y z
N MET A 1 -10.51 -3.84 -30.20
CA MET A 1 -11.15 -4.00 -28.88
C MET A 1 -11.12 -2.63 -28.23
N ASN A 2 -12.27 -2.12 -27.79
CA ASN A 2 -12.31 -0.85 -27.04
C ASN A 2 -11.82 -1.10 -25.60
N THR A 3 -11.23 -0.10 -24.92
CA THR A 3 -10.69 -0.21 -23.56
C THR A 3 -11.67 -0.81 -22.57
N SER A 4 -12.97 -0.48 -22.67
CA SER A 4 -14.01 -1.06 -21.82
C SER A 4 -14.19 -2.57 -22.00
N GLU A 5 -13.95 -3.12 -23.20
CA GLU A 5 -14.01 -4.56 -23.43
C GLU A 5 -12.77 -5.26 -22.87
N LEU A 6 -11.61 -4.60 -22.97
CA LEU A 6 -10.35 -5.10 -22.41
C LEU A 6 -10.44 -5.25 -20.89
N THR A 7 -10.94 -4.22 -20.20
CA THR A 7 -11.02 -4.22 -18.73
C THR A 7 -12.05 -5.23 -18.22
N ARG A 8 -13.24 -5.31 -18.83
CA ARG A 8 -14.26 -6.34 -18.50
C ARG A 8 -13.78 -7.77 -18.76
N GLY A 9 -12.93 -7.97 -19.77
CA GLY A 9 -12.36 -9.27 -20.12
C GLY A 9 -11.11 -9.65 -19.32
N SER A 10 -10.71 -8.85 -18.34
CA SER A 10 -9.49 -9.07 -17.54
C SER A 10 -9.79 -9.56 -16.13
N PHE A 11 -8.79 -10.22 -15.52
CA PHE A 11 -8.83 -10.63 -14.12
C PHE A 11 -7.66 -9.98 -13.38
N ALA A 12 -7.91 -9.37 -12.22
CA ALA A 12 -6.84 -8.86 -11.38
C ALA A 12 -6.57 -9.82 -10.22
N ILE A 13 -5.30 -10.13 -9.96
CA ILE A 13 -4.86 -10.80 -8.74
C ILE A 13 -3.97 -9.84 -7.95
N ILE A 14 -4.44 -9.47 -6.75
CA ILE A 14 -3.72 -8.59 -5.83
C ILE A 14 -2.95 -9.46 -4.85
N LEU A 15 -1.63 -9.32 -4.85
CA LEU A 15 -0.72 -9.96 -3.92
C LEU A 15 -0.69 -9.15 -2.62
N ALA A 16 -1.44 -9.61 -1.63
CA ALA A 16 -1.60 -8.96 -0.33
C ALA A 16 -0.93 -9.76 0.82
N GLY A 17 0.08 -10.56 0.47
CA GLY A 17 0.89 -11.35 1.41
C GLY A 17 2.07 -10.60 2.04
N GLY A 18 2.29 -9.32 1.71
CA GLY A 18 3.45 -8.56 2.17
C GLY A 18 3.56 -8.47 3.70
N ARG A 19 4.66 -8.98 4.26
CA ARG A 19 4.95 -8.89 5.71
C ARG A 19 5.26 -7.46 6.15
N GLY A 20 5.88 -6.65 5.30
CA GLY A 20 6.26 -5.27 5.63
C GLY A 20 7.28 -5.16 6.77
N SER A 21 8.29 -6.03 6.81
CA SER A 21 9.23 -6.13 7.95
C SER A 21 9.94 -4.82 8.32
N ARG A 22 10.17 -3.93 7.35
CA ARG A 22 10.76 -2.60 7.56
C ARG A 22 9.83 -1.58 8.23
N LEU A 23 8.53 -1.90 8.35
CA LEU A 23 7.57 -1.19 9.20
C LEU A 23 7.61 -1.66 10.67
N MET A 24 8.58 -2.50 11.02
CA MET A 24 8.86 -2.89 12.40
C MET A 24 7.59 -3.38 13.11
N GLN A 25 7.33 -2.91 14.34
CA GLN A 25 6.22 -3.35 15.16
C GLN A 25 4.83 -2.94 14.60
N LEU A 26 4.76 -2.01 13.63
CA LEU A 26 3.50 -1.59 13.02
C LEU A 26 2.80 -2.75 12.25
N THR A 27 3.57 -3.76 11.86
CA THR A 27 3.11 -4.98 11.16
C THR A 27 3.23 -6.24 12.03
N ASP A 28 3.39 -6.09 13.35
CA ASP A 28 3.49 -7.24 14.25
C ASP A 28 2.17 -8.00 14.43
N SER A 29 1.03 -7.34 14.22
CA SER A 29 -0.30 -7.95 14.33
C SER A 29 -1.14 -7.89 13.05
N ARG A 30 -0.58 -7.37 11.95
CA ARG A 30 -1.28 -7.17 10.66
C ARG A 30 -0.34 -7.24 9.47
N SER A 31 -0.86 -7.52 8.29
CA SER A 31 -0.11 -7.42 7.03
C SER A 31 0.07 -5.96 6.60
N LYS A 32 1.09 -5.66 5.78
CA LYS A 32 1.32 -4.30 5.24
C LYS A 32 0.11 -3.73 4.50
N PRO A 33 -0.58 -4.48 3.60
CA PRO A 33 -1.81 -4.01 2.96
C PRO A 33 -2.92 -3.57 3.94
N ALA A 34 -2.92 -4.09 5.17
CA ALA A 34 -3.89 -3.77 6.21
C ALA A 34 -3.50 -2.56 7.08
N VAL A 35 -2.33 -1.95 6.87
CA VAL A 35 -1.90 -0.77 7.63
C VAL A 35 -2.83 0.41 7.29
N PRO A 36 -3.36 1.13 8.30
CA PRO A 36 -4.18 2.32 8.05
C PRO A 36 -3.39 3.41 7.33
N PHE A 37 -4.05 4.17 6.45
CA PHE A 37 -3.44 5.27 5.70
C PHE A 37 -4.46 6.40 5.49
N GLY A 38 -4.02 7.66 5.55
CA GLY A 38 -4.84 8.80 5.15
C GLY A 38 -6.13 9.03 5.94
N GLY A 39 -6.13 8.68 7.24
CA GLY A 39 -7.20 8.99 8.20
C GLY A 39 -8.35 7.97 8.25
N LYS A 40 -8.70 7.35 7.12
CA LYS A 40 -9.78 6.34 7.07
C LYS A 40 -9.49 5.11 6.21
N PHE A 41 -8.48 5.16 5.35
CA PHE A 41 -8.20 4.09 4.39
C PHE A 41 -7.24 3.06 4.97
N ARG A 42 -7.05 1.96 4.23
CA ARG A 42 -5.89 1.08 4.34
C ARG A 42 -5.14 1.07 3.02
N ILE A 43 -3.87 0.68 3.04
CA ILE A 43 -3.03 0.69 1.83
C ILE A 43 -3.67 -0.11 0.67
N ILE A 44 -4.28 -1.27 0.95
CA ILE A 44 -4.91 -2.10 -0.10
C ILE A 44 -6.06 -1.40 -0.86
N ASP A 45 -6.70 -0.42 -0.22
CA ASP A 45 -7.87 0.27 -0.77
C ASP A 45 -7.52 1.03 -2.05
N PHE A 46 -6.27 1.49 -2.19
CA PHE A 46 -5.79 2.18 -3.38
C PHE A 46 -5.76 1.25 -4.60
N THR A 47 -5.12 0.09 -4.47
CA THR A 47 -5.07 -0.92 -5.55
C THR A 47 -6.47 -1.43 -5.91
N LEU A 48 -7.33 -1.69 -4.91
CA LEU A 48 -8.72 -2.15 -5.15
C LEU A 48 -9.56 -1.07 -5.85
N SER A 49 -9.45 0.19 -5.43
CA SER A 49 -10.15 1.29 -6.06
C SER A 49 -9.68 1.50 -7.49
N ASN A 50 -8.37 1.40 -7.75
CA ASN A 50 -7.83 1.46 -9.10
C ASN A 50 -8.42 0.36 -10.00
N CYS A 51 -8.58 -0.87 -9.50
CA CYS A 51 -9.26 -1.94 -10.25
C CYS A 51 -10.69 -1.55 -10.61
N VAL A 52 -11.50 -1.17 -9.62
CA VAL A 52 -12.92 -0.87 -9.82
C VAL A 52 -13.13 0.35 -10.71
N ASN A 53 -12.36 1.42 -10.50
CA ASN A 53 -12.38 2.64 -11.34
C ASN A 53 -11.94 2.36 -12.78
N SER A 54 -10.96 1.47 -12.97
CA SER A 54 -10.53 1.03 -14.32
C SER A 54 -11.56 0.09 -14.99
N GLY A 55 -12.64 -0.30 -14.30
CA GLY A 55 -13.64 -1.23 -14.81
C GLY A 55 -13.23 -2.71 -14.71
N ILE A 56 -12.20 -3.04 -13.93
CA ILE A 56 -11.75 -4.41 -13.66
C ILE A 56 -12.44 -4.91 -12.40
N ARG A 57 -13.40 -5.82 -12.57
CA ARG A 57 -14.34 -6.22 -11.51
C ARG A 57 -14.30 -7.71 -11.14
N ARG A 58 -13.34 -8.46 -11.69
CA ARG A 58 -13.01 -9.83 -11.29
C ARG A 58 -11.67 -9.80 -10.61
N ILE A 59 -11.70 -9.81 -9.28
CA ILE A 59 -10.52 -9.53 -8.46
C ILE A 59 -10.31 -10.70 -7.49
N GLY A 60 -9.12 -11.28 -7.49
CA GLY A 60 -8.66 -12.19 -6.44
C GLY A 60 -7.67 -11.47 -5.52
N VAL A 61 -7.79 -11.63 -4.21
CA VAL A 61 -6.85 -11.05 -3.23
C VAL A 61 -6.12 -12.18 -2.50
N ALA A 62 -4.87 -12.44 -2.89
CA ALA A 62 -4.03 -13.47 -2.30
C ALA A 62 -3.46 -12.99 -0.95
N THR A 63 -3.84 -13.65 0.14
CA THR A 63 -3.42 -13.29 1.51
C THR A 63 -2.61 -14.42 2.15
N GLN A 64 -1.68 -14.07 3.04
CA GLN A 64 -0.80 -15.06 3.68
C GLN A 64 -0.55 -14.72 5.16
N TYR A 65 0.37 -13.80 5.45
CA TYR A 65 0.78 -13.49 6.83
C TYR A 65 -0.20 -12.55 7.52
N LYS A 66 -0.59 -12.87 8.78
CA LYS A 66 -1.34 -11.99 9.69
C LYS A 66 -2.57 -11.33 9.03
N ALA A 67 -3.27 -12.09 8.18
CA ALA A 67 -4.28 -11.57 7.27
C ALA A 67 -5.65 -11.32 7.92
N GLN A 68 -5.89 -11.73 9.17
CA GLN A 68 -7.23 -11.68 9.78
C GLN A 68 -7.87 -10.28 9.72
N SER A 69 -7.12 -9.23 10.08
CA SER A 69 -7.63 -7.85 10.04
C SER A 69 -7.85 -7.36 8.62
N LEU A 70 -7.09 -7.86 7.64
CA LEU A 70 -7.27 -7.58 6.22
C LEU A 70 -8.55 -8.24 5.68
N ILE A 71 -8.75 -9.53 5.98
CA ILE A 71 -9.92 -10.30 5.58
C ILE A 71 -11.20 -9.64 6.09
N GLN A 72 -11.22 -9.25 7.37
CA GLN A 72 -12.37 -8.54 7.95
C GLN A 72 -12.62 -7.19 7.28
N HIS A 73 -11.57 -6.47 6.88
CA HIS A 73 -11.70 -5.21 6.15
C HIS A 73 -12.32 -5.41 4.77
N LEU A 74 -11.82 -6.40 4.01
CA LEU A 74 -12.35 -6.75 2.70
C LEU A 74 -13.82 -7.16 2.79
N GLN A 75 -14.17 -8.02 3.75
CA GLN A 75 -15.55 -8.47 3.96
C GLN A 75 -16.52 -7.33 4.27
N ARG A 76 -16.09 -6.29 4.99
CA ARG A 76 -16.97 -5.18 5.37
C ARG A 76 -16.98 -4.03 4.37
N GLY A 77 -15.85 -3.74 3.73
CA GLY A 77 -15.70 -2.59 2.83
C GLY A 77 -15.85 -2.90 1.34
N TRP A 78 -15.65 -4.15 0.93
CA TRP A 78 -15.49 -4.54 -0.47
C TRP A 78 -16.47 -5.63 -0.94
N SER A 79 -17.57 -5.83 -0.21
CA SER A 79 -18.60 -6.85 -0.51
C SER A 79 -19.78 -6.32 -1.35
N PHE A 80 -19.56 -5.26 -2.15
CA PHE A 80 -20.62 -4.60 -2.92
C PHE A 80 -20.72 -5.06 -4.39
N LEU A 81 -19.74 -5.82 -4.90
CA LEU A 81 -19.80 -6.39 -6.25
C LEU A 81 -20.75 -7.58 -6.28
N ASP A 82 -21.49 -7.73 -7.37
CA ASP A 82 -22.56 -8.72 -7.50
C ASP A 82 -22.18 -9.84 -8.50
N GLY A 83 -22.05 -11.05 -7.96
CA GLY A 83 -21.66 -12.24 -8.70
C GLY A 83 -22.62 -12.62 -9.83
N ARG A 84 -23.87 -12.13 -9.84
CA ARG A 84 -24.82 -12.32 -10.95
C ARG A 84 -24.34 -11.64 -12.24
N PHE A 85 -23.54 -10.59 -12.11
CA PHE A 85 -22.88 -9.91 -13.24
C PHE A 85 -21.46 -10.43 -13.50
N HIS A 86 -21.06 -11.53 -12.84
CA HIS A 86 -19.69 -12.03 -12.82
C HIS A 86 -18.68 -10.97 -12.33
N GLU A 87 -19.08 -10.19 -11.33
CA GLU A 87 -18.27 -9.22 -10.61
C GLU A 87 -18.07 -9.70 -9.17
N PHE A 88 -16.82 -9.72 -8.68
CA PHE A 88 -16.50 -10.21 -7.35
C PHE A 88 -15.10 -9.78 -6.91
N ILE A 89 -14.93 -9.76 -5.58
CA ILE A 89 -13.63 -9.74 -4.91
C ILE A 89 -13.53 -11.02 -4.09
N ASP A 90 -12.80 -11.99 -4.60
CA ASP A 90 -12.56 -13.27 -3.93
C ASP A 90 -11.32 -13.15 -3.03
N ILE A 91 -11.49 -13.47 -1.75
CA ILE A 91 -10.39 -13.54 -0.80
C ILE A 91 -9.75 -14.93 -0.96
N LEU A 92 -8.45 -14.96 -1.24
CA LEU A 92 -7.68 -16.17 -1.50
C LEU A 92 -6.61 -16.34 -0.40
N PRO A 93 -6.97 -16.88 0.78
CA PRO A 93 -5.98 -17.23 1.79
C PRO A 93 -4.99 -18.26 1.26
N ALA A 94 -3.78 -18.29 1.81
CA ALA A 94 -2.83 -19.36 1.59
C ALA A 94 -3.51 -20.72 1.80
N GLN A 95 -3.61 -21.49 0.73
CA GLN A 95 -4.23 -22.82 0.70
C GLN A 95 -3.18 -23.85 0.32
N GLN A 96 -3.34 -25.06 0.82
CA GLN A 96 -2.55 -26.24 0.50
C GLN A 96 -3.20 -26.97 -0.69
N GLN A 97 -3.38 -26.28 -1.84
CA GLN A 97 -4.00 -26.87 -3.02
C GLN A 97 -3.05 -27.86 -3.72
N VAL A 98 -1.76 -27.54 -3.71
CA VAL A 98 -0.69 -28.40 -4.25
C VAL A 98 0.31 -28.69 -3.12
N GLY A 99 0.13 -29.84 -2.46
CA GLY A 99 0.95 -30.25 -1.32
C GLY A 99 0.62 -29.51 -0.02
N GLU A 100 1.43 -29.70 1.02
CA GLU A 100 1.19 -29.19 2.38
C GLU A 100 1.84 -27.83 2.66
N ASN A 101 2.35 -27.14 1.63
CA ASN A 101 3.03 -25.86 1.83
C ASN A 101 2.07 -24.67 1.71
N TRP A 102 2.32 -23.62 2.50
CA TRP A 102 1.78 -22.29 2.21
C TRP A 102 2.40 -21.74 0.91
N TYR A 103 1.92 -20.59 0.44
CA TYR A 103 2.53 -19.93 -0.71
C TYR A 103 4.04 -19.76 -0.54
N GLN A 104 4.79 -20.39 -1.44
CA GLN A 104 6.26 -20.40 -1.40
C GLN A 104 6.87 -19.09 -1.92
N GLY A 105 6.08 -18.29 -2.64
CA GLY A 105 6.45 -16.98 -3.13
C GLY A 105 5.29 -16.31 -3.86
N THR A 106 5.54 -15.13 -4.42
CA THR A 106 4.51 -14.33 -5.10
C THR A 106 3.96 -15.02 -6.36
N ALA A 107 4.79 -15.77 -7.09
CA ALA A 107 4.34 -16.54 -8.26
C ALA A 107 3.56 -17.79 -7.82
N ASP A 108 4.00 -18.48 -6.76
CA ASP A 108 3.28 -19.65 -6.22
C ASP A 108 1.86 -19.30 -5.75
N ALA A 109 1.67 -18.11 -5.18
CA ALA A 109 0.35 -17.62 -4.79
C ALA A 109 -0.63 -17.55 -5.97
N VAL A 110 -0.14 -17.17 -7.17
CA VAL A 110 -0.97 -17.16 -8.39
C VAL A 110 -1.10 -18.57 -8.96
N PHE A 111 -0.03 -19.35 -8.95
CA PHE A 111 -0.02 -20.75 -9.43
C PHE A 111 -1.06 -21.61 -8.72
N GLN A 112 -1.10 -21.58 -7.37
CA GLN A 112 -2.06 -22.37 -6.59
C GLN A 112 -3.52 -21.95 -6.83
N ASN A 113 -3.76 -20.76 -7.38
CA ASN A 113 -5.09 -20.25 -7.73
C ASN A 113 -5.39 -20.30 -9.23
N LEU A 114 -4.56 -20.96 -10.05
CA LEU A 114 -4.76 -21.05 -11.51
C LEU A 114 -6.13 -21.61 -11.90
N ALA A 115 -6.66 -22.58 -11.15
CA ALA A 115 -7.97 -23.15 -11.41
C ALA A 115 -9.09 -22.10 -11.37
N LEU A 116 -9.04 -21.19 -10.38
CA LEU A 116 -9.99 -20.08 -10.27
C LEU A 116 -9.85 -19.11 -11.44
N ILE A 117 -8.61 -18.73 -11.77
CA ILE A 117 -8.33 -17.77 -12.84
C ILE A 117 -8.82 -18.35 -14.19
N ARG A 118 -8.48 -19.61 -14.49
CA ARG A 118 -8.91 -20.32 -15.71
C ARG A 118 -10.42 -20.44 -15.83
N ARG A 119 -11.13 -20.73 -14.72
CA ARG A 119 -12.59 -20.83 -14.71
C ARG A 119 -13.26 -19.52 -15.16
N ASN A 120 -12.63 -18.37 -14.87
CA ASN A 120 -13.11 -17.05 -15.26
C ASN A 120 -12.77 -16.66 -16.71
N ARG A 121 -11.98 -17.49 -17.42
CA ARG A 121 -11.58 -17.32 -18.83
C ARG A 121 -11.18 -15.87 -19.21
N PRO A 122 -10.29 -15.21 -18.43
CA PRO A 122 -9.84 -13.87 -18.79
C PRO A 122 -8.96 -13.91 -20.05
N LYS A 123 -8.92 -12.81 -20.80
CA LYS A 123 -7.94 -12.61 -21.88
C LYS A 123 -6.59 -12.13 -21.35
N HIS A 124 -6.64 -11.27 -20.34
CA HIS A 124 -5.46 -10.71 -19.69
C HIS A 124 -5.56 -10.86 -18.18
N VAL A 125 -4.42 -11.06 -17.53
CA VAL A 125 -4.32 -11.12 -16.08
C VAL A 125 -3.43 -9.98 -15.60
N LEU A 126 -3.93 -9.21 -14.65
CA LEU A 126 -3.18 -8.18 -13.95
C LEU A 126 -2.68 -8.76 -12.63
N VAL A 127 -1.37 -8.72 -12.41
CA VAL A 127 -0.77 -9.07 -11.12
C VAL A 127 -0.36 -7.77 -10.45
N LEU A 128 -0.94 -7.48 -9.29
CA LEU A 128 -0.85 -6.18 -8.63
C LEU A 128 -0.30 -6.32 -7.21
N SER A 129 0.60 -5.43 -6.82
CA SER A 129 0.97 -5.30 -5.40
C SER A 129 -0.15 -4.64 -4.60
N GLY A 130 -0.49 -5.22 -3.44
CA GLY A 130 -1.51 -4.70 -2.53
C GLY A 130 -1.00 -3.72 -1.48
N ASP A 131 0.26 -3.31 -1.55
CA ASP A 131 0.99 -2.63 -0.48
C ASP A 131 1.64 -1.30 -0.89
N HIS A 132 1.23 -0.71 -2.01
CA HIS A 132 1.65 0.62 -2.48
C HIS A 132 0.46 1.60 -2.47
N VAL A 133 0.74 2.89 -2.32
CA VAL A 133 -0.25 3.98 -2.38
C VAL A 133 -0.09 4.76 -3.67
N TYR A 134 -1.08 4.69 -4.56
CA TYR A 134 -1.06 5.36 -5.87
C TYR A 134 -2.46 5.36 -6.52
N LYS A 135 -2.68 6.24 -7.51
CA LYS A 135 -3.86 6.21 -8.40
C LYS A 135 -3.44 5.91 -9.84
N MET A 136 -4.00 4.87 -10.45
CA MET A 136 -3.65 4.42 -11.80
C MET A 136 -4.85 3.89 -12.57
N ASP A 137 -5.02 4.34 -13.80
CA ASP A 137 -5.96 3.78 -14.77
C ASP A 137 -5.32 2.60 -15.50
N TYR A 138 -5.63 1.39 -15.05
CA TYR A 138 -5.13 0.15 -15.66
C TYR A 138 -5.68 -0.08 -17.08
N GLY A 139 -6.79 0.56 -17.45
CA GLY A 139 -7.32 0.49 -18.82
C GLY A 139 -6.33 1.05 -19.84
N ARG A 140 -5.60 2.12 -19.50
CA ARG A 140 -4.55 2.69 -20.35
C ARG A 140 -3.37 1.72 -20.51
N MET A 141 -2.93 1.08 -19.43
CA MET A 141 -1.86 0.08 -19.47
C MET A 141 -2.27 -1.15 -20.30
N LEU A 142 -3.49 -1.64 -20.14
CA LEU A 142 -4.04 -2.74 -20.95
C LEU A 142 -4.12 -2.39 -22.43
N SER A 143 -4.55 -1.16 -22.76
CA SER A 143 -4.60 -0.69 -24.14
C SER A 143 -3.20 -0.67 -24.78
N GLU A 144 -2.19 -0.20 -24.05
CA GLU A 144 -0.81 -0.22 -24.54
C GLU A 144 -0.27 -1.65 -24.69
N HIS A 145 -0.55 -2.53 -23.72
CA HIS A 145 -0.16 -3.95 -23.78
C HIS A 145 -0.67 -4.63 -25.06
N VAL A 146 -1.96 -4.43 -25.38
CA VAL A 146 -2.58 -5.00 -26.59
C VAL A 146 -2.04 -4.35 -27.86
N HIS A 147 -1.90 -3.02 -27.89
CA HIS A 147 -1.38 -2.30 -29.06
C HIS A 147 0.04 -2.75 -29.42
N ARG A 148 0.88 -2.96 -28.41
CA ARG A 148 2.25 -3.47 -28.57
C ARG A 148 2.30 -4.97 -28.84
N GLN A 149 1.17 -5.68 -28.79
CA GLN A 149 1.08 -7.14 -28.80
C GLN A 149 2.13 -7.75 -27.84
N ALA A 150 2.19 -7.21 -26.63
CA ALA A 150 3.11 -7.65 -25.60
C ALA A 150 2.70 -9.01 -25.04
N ASP A 151 3.67 -9.81 -24.60
CA ASP A 151 3.42 -10.99 -23.78
C ASP A 151 3.32 -10.59 -22.30
N LEU A 152 4.14 -9.60 -21.93
CA LEU A 152 4.25 -9.02 -20.59
C LEU A 152 4.40 -7.50 -20.71
N SER A 153 3.65 -6.75 -19.90
CA SER A 153 3.93 -5.34 -19.63
C SER A 153 4.17 -5.11 -18.15
N VAL A 154 5.19 -4.32 -17.81
CA VAL A 154 5.55 -3.98 -16.43
C VAL A 154 5.39 -2.49 -16.23
N ALA A 155 4.56 -2.06 -15.27
CA ALA A 155 4.47 -0.64 -14.93
C ALA A 155 5.74 -0.22 -14.17
N CYS A 156 6.32 0.90 -14.60
CA CYS A 156 7.56 1.41 -14.07
C CYS A 156 7.48 2.89 -13.74
N ILE A 157 8.29 3.28 -12.78
CA ILE A 157 8.44 4.64 -12.30
C ILE A 157 9.93 4.97 -12.20
N ASP A 158 10.24 6.24 -12.45
CA ASP A 158 11.58 6.78 -12.30
C ASP A 158 11.81 7.20 -10.84
N VAL A 159 12.85 6.65 -10.21
CA VAL A 159 13.21 6.87 -8.79
C VAL A 159 14.67 7.32 -8.65
N PRO A 160 15.04 8.02 -7.55
CA PRO A 160 16.44 8.29 -7.25
C PRO A 160 17.26 6.99 -7.17
N LEU A 161 18.46 6.98 -7.74
CA LEU A 161 19.33 5.79 -7.76
C LEU A 161 19.60 5.24 -6.35
N ALA A 162 19.69 6.13 -5.36
CA ALA A 162 19.95 5.79 -3.96
C ALA A 162 18.82 4.96 -3.31
N GLU A 163 17.60 5.03 -3.84
CA GLU A 163 16.44 4.30 -3.34
C GLU A 163 16.16 3.03 -4.16
N ALA A 164 16.82 2.87 -5.30
CA ALA A 164 16.49 1.86 -6.31
C ALA A 164 16.82 0.42 -5.88
N SER A 165 17.67 0.22 -4.87
CA SER A 165 18.04 -1.12 -4.34
C SER A 165 16.86 -1.85 -3.70
N GLU A 166 15.79 -1.15 -3.35
CA GLU A 166 14.60 -1.74 -2.72
C GLU A 166 13.61 -2.31 -3.75
N PHE A 167 13.85 -2.07 -5.05
CA PHE A 167 12.92 -2.39 -6.13
C PHE A 167 13.54 -3.32 -7.19
N GLY A 168 12.70 -3.89 -8.03
CA GLY A 168 13.14 -4.51 -9.28
C GLY A 168 13.52 -3.44 -10.29
N VAL A 169 14.79 -3.38 -10.68
CA VAL A 169 15.31 -2.36 -11.61
C VAL A 169 15.41 -2.95 -13.00
N MET A 170 14.96 -2.18 -13.99
CA MET A 170 14.91 -2.62 -15.38
C MET A 170 15.73 -1.72 -16.29
N HIS A 171 16.33 -2.33 -17.31
CA HIS A 171 16.94 -1.63 -18.43
C HIS A 171 16.01 -1.70 -19.64
N VAL A 172 15.80 -0.56 -20.29
CA VAL A 172 14.90 -0.40 -21.43
C VAL A 172 15.67 0.13 -22.64
N GLY A 173 15.37 -0.44 -23.81
CA GLY A 173 15.86 0.08 -25.09
C GLY A 173 14.91 1.11 -25.73
N ASP A 174 15.23 1.54 -26.95
CA ASP A 174 14.64 2.69 -27.65
C ASP A 174 13.11 2.64 -27.92
N ASN A 175 12.45 1.51 -27.63
CA ASN A 175 10.99 1.32 -27.78
C ASN A 175 10.28 0.88 -26.50
N GLN A 176 10.86 1.17 -25.33
CA GLN A 176 10.40 0.67 -24.02
C GLN A 176 10.41 -0.87 -23.91
N ARG A 177 11.11 -1.56 -24.82
CA ARG A 177 11.34 -3.00 -24.69
C ARG A 177 12.32 -3.22 -23.55
N ILE A 178 11.95 -4.08 -22.60
CA ILE A 178 12.80 -4.40 -21.46
C ILE A 178 13.89 -5.35 -21.96
N SER A 179 15.15 -4.98 -21.75
CA SER A 179 16.31 -5.81 -22.14
C SER A 179 16.91 -6.56 -20.95
N ALA A 180 16.73 -6.06 -19.73
CA ALA A 180 17.20 -6.70 -18.51
C ALA A 180 16.31 -6.30 -17.33
N PHE A 181 16.19 -7.19 -16.35
CA PHE A 181 15.50 -6.96 -15.09
C PHE A 181 16.31 -7.60 -13.97
N VAL A 182 16.55 -6.85 -12.89
CA VAL A 182 17.26 -7.34 -11.70
C VAL A 182 16.45 -6.97 -10.47
N GLU A 183 16.05 -7.97 -9.69
CA GLU A 183 15.30 -7.78 -8.45
C GLU A 183 16.23 -7.33 -7.31
N LYS A 184 15.96 -6.14 -6.75
CA LYS A 184 16.64 -5.59 -5.57
C LYS A 184 18.18 -5.62 -5.66
N PRO A 185 18.76 -5.01 -6.71
CA PRO A 185 20.21 -5.02 -6.90
C PRO A 185 20.90 -4.19 -5.81
N ALA A 186 21.98 -4.73 -5.23
CA ALA A 186 22.82 -3.97 -4.30
C ALA A 186 23.47 -2.73 -4.96
N ASN A 187 23.74 -2.82 -6.27
CA ASN A 187 24.22 -1.71 -7.10
C ASN A 187 23.25 -1.53 -8.26
N PRO A 188 22.21 -0.69 -8.11
CA PRO A 188 21.21 -0.46 -9.15
C PRO A 188 21.84 0.09 -10.44
N PRO A 189 21.50 -0.46 -11.63
CA PRO A 189 21.93 0.13 -12.87
C PRO A 189 21.18 1.46 -13.11
N PRO A 190 21.88 2.55 -13.46
CA PRO A 190 21.23 3.82 -13.75
C PRO A 190 20.51 3.80 -15.11
N MET A 191 19.60 4.74 -15.30
CA MET A 191 18.97 4.97 -16.60
C MET A 191 19.96 5.56 -17.61
N PRO A 192 19.89 5.17 -18.90
CA PRO A 192 20.68 5.80 -19.95
C PRO A 192 20.47 7.33 -19.98
N GLY A 193 21.56 8.09 -19.89
CA GLY A 193 21.54 9.55 -19.89
C GLY A 193 21.10 10.22 -18.58
N ARG A 194 20.72 9.46 -17.55
CA ARG A 194 20.32 9.96 -16.22
C ARG A 194 20.98 9.16 -15.10
N PRO A 195 22.26 9.44 -14.77
CA PRO A 195 23.08 8.63 -13.88
C PRO A 195 22.62 8.65 -12.41
N ASP A 196 21.77 9.60 -12.04
CA ASP A 196 21.21 9.79 -10.70
C ASP A 196 19.85 9.09 -10.50
N ARG A 197 19.38 8.35 -11.51
CA ARG A 197 18.03 7.82 -11.59
C ARG A 197 18.01 6.37 -12.06
N ALA A 198 17.01 5.62 -11.62
CA ALA A 198 16.76 4.24 -12.05
C ALA A 198 15.29 4.03 -12.43
N LEU A 199 15.06 3.13 -13.38
CA LEU A 199 13.71 2.71 -13.75
C LEU A 199 13.28 1.53 -12.89
N ALA A 200 12.42 1.79 -11.92
CA ALA A 200 11.94 0.81 -10.95
C ALA A 200 10.58 0.22 -11.35
N SER A 201 10.44 -1.09 -11.17
CA SER A 201 9.18 -1.81 -11.26
C SER A 201 8.28 -1.45 -10.09
N MET A 202 6.99 -1.20 -10.37
CA MET A 202 5.99 -0.91 -9.35
C MET A 202 5.34 -2.18 -8.76
N GLY A 203 5.74 -3.37 -9.22
CA GLY A 203 5.03 -4.62 -8.89
C GLY A 203 3.64 -4.70 -9.52
N VAL A 204 3.47 -4.08 -10.69
CA VAL A 204 2.23 -4.06 -11.47
C VAL A 204 2.54 -4.65 -12.85
N TYR A 205 1.96 -5.82 -13.13
CA TYR A 205 2.23 -6.60 -14.33
C TYR A 205 0.93 -6.89 -15.08
N VAL A 206 0.97 -6.81 -16.41
CA VAL A 206 -0.09 -7.29 -17.31
C VAL A 206 0.46 -8.43 -18.14
N PHE A 207 -0.24 -9.55 -18.16
CA PHE A 207 0.08 -10.72 -18.97
C PHE A 207 -1.09 -11.09 -19.88
N ASN A 208 -0.79 -11.64 -21.06
CA ASN A 208 -1.74 -12.52 -21.74
C ASN A 208 -2.02 -13.74 -20.85
N ALA A 209 -3.28 -14.11 -20.70
CA ALA A 209 -3.68 -15.11 -19.70
C ALA A 209 -3.01 -16.48 -19.94
N ASP A 210 -3.05 -16.99 -21.17
CA ASP A 210 -2.45 -18.29 -21.51
C ASP A 210 -0.93 -18.28 -21.31
N PHE A 211 -0.27 -17.18 -21.69
CA PHE A 211 1.16 -16.98 -21.46
C PHE A 211 1.49 -17.03 -19.96
N LEU A 212 0.73 -16.32 -19.10
CA LEU A 212 0.94 -16.39 -17.65
C LEU A 212 0.83 -17.82 -17.12
N TYR A 213 -0.15 -18.59 -17.58
CA TYR A 213 -0.35 -19.96 -17.12
C TYR A 213 0.86 -20.84 -17.46
N GLU A 214 1.38 -20.72 -18.68
CA GLU A 214 2.58 -21.45 -19.12
C GLU A 214 3.80 -21.07 -18.26
N GLN A 215 4.02 -19.78 -18.03
CA GLN A 215 5.16 -19.32 -17.24
C GLN A 215 5.09 -19.73 -15.77
N LEU A 216 3.89 -19.76 -15.18
CA LEU A 216 3.71 -20.21 -13.80
C LEU A 216 3.88 -21.73 -13.63
N ILE A 217 3.42 -22.54 -14.59
CA ILE A 217 3.65 -23.98 -14.58
C ILE A 217 5.15 -24.27 -14.73
N ARG A 218 5.80 -23.63 -15.72
CA ARG A 218 7.25 -23.71 -15.92
C ARG A 218 8.02 -23.33 -14.65
N ASP A 219 7.61 -22.23 -14.02
CA ASP A 219 8.25 -21.79 -12.78
C ASP A 219 8.04 -22.82 -11.67
N HIS A 220 6.82 -23.32 -11.45
CA HIS A 220 6.52 -24.33 -10.42
C HIS A 220 7.29 -25.64 -10.60
N ASP A 221 7.50 -26.09 -11.83
CA ASP A 221 8.20 -27.35 -12.13
C ASP A 221 9.73 -27.24 -11.98
N ASP A 222 10.29 -26.02 -11.89
CA ASP A 222 11.73 -25.79 -11.70
C ASP A 222 12.11 -25.90 -10.21
N PRO A 223 12.84 -26.94 -9.75
CA PRO A 223 13.18 -27.10 -8.34
C PRO A 223 14.13 -26.01 -7.79
N HIS A 224 14.76 -25.20 -8.65
CA HIS A 224 15.70 -24.15 -8.26
C HIS A 224 15.06 -22.76 -8.16
N SER A 225 13.82 -22.60 -8.61
CA SER A 225 13.14 -21.30 -8.54
C SER A 225 12.68 -20.99 -7.11
N SER A 226 12.76 -19.71 -6.74
CA SER A 226 12.24 -19.18 -5.47
C SER A 226 10.75 -18.83 -5.54
N ARG A 227 10.07 -19.19 -6.64
CA ARG A 227 8.64 -19.01 -6.85
C ARG A 227 8.17 -17.56 -6.74
N ASP A 228 8.99 -16.63 -7.21
CA ASP A 228 8.74 -15.20 -7.10
C ASP A 228 8.71 -14.51 -8.47
N PHE A 229 7.80 -13.56 -8.65
CA PHE A 229 7.70 -12.81 -9.91
C PHE A 229 8.99 -12.03 -10.20
N GLY A 230 9.47 -11.23 -9.25
CA GLY A 230 10.66 -10.39 -9.45
C GLY A 230 11.93 -11.22 -9.60
N LYS A 231 12.09 -12.29 -8.84
CA LYS A 231 13.32 -13.09 -8.87
C LYS A 231 13.38 -14.15 -9.97
N ASN A 232 12.24 -14.67 -10.42
CA ASN A 232 12.21 -15.84 -11.31
C ASN A 232 11.40 -15.58 -12.58
N VAL A 233 10.10 -15.25 -12.47
CA VAL A 233 9.21 -15.18 -13.63
C VAL A 233 9.56 -14.01 -14.56
N ILE A 234 9.68 -12.80 -14.03
CA ILE A 234 9.94 -11.58 -14.81
C ILE A 234 11.32 -11.63 -15.48
N PRO A 235 12.44 -11.95 -14.79
CA PRO A 235 13.74 -12.10 -15.44
C PRO A 235 13.70 -13.12 -16.59
N HIS A 236 13.07 -14.28 -16.37
CA HIS A 236 12.93 -15.30 -17.40
C HIS A 236 12.16 -14.78 -18.62
N CYS A 237 11.07 -14.03 -18.39
CA CYS A 237 10.22 -13.49 -19.43
C CYS A 237 10.91 -12.40 -20.27
N VAL A 238 11.62 -11.49 -19.59
CA VAL A 238 12.29 -10.34 -20.22
C VAL A 238 13.34 -10.77 -21.24
N GLU A 239 14.08 -11.84 -20.95
CA GLU A 239 15.12 -12.35 -21.85
C GLU A 239 14.58 -13.00 -23.14
N ARG A 240 13.33 -13.50 -23.12
CA ARG A 240 12.82 -14.46 -24.14
C ARG A 240 11.60 -13.98 -24.90
N TYR A 241 10.79 -13.11 -24.32
CA TYR A 241 9.47 -12.77 -24.83
C TYR A 241 9.31 -11.27 -25.09
N ARG A 242 8.13 -10.84 -25.54
CA ARG A 242 7.81 -9.44 -25.79
C ARG A 242 7.44 -8.74 -24.49
N ALA A 243 8.46 -8.43 -23.69
CA ALA A 243 8.32 -7.67 -22.44
C ALA A 243 8.52 -6.17 -22.67
N PHE A 244 7.56 -5.35 -22.23
CA PHE A 244 7.60 -3.89 -22.38
C PHE A 244 7.39 -3.16 -21.06
N ALA A 245 8.12 -2.08 -20.86
CA ALA A 245 7.92 -1.13 -19.78
C ALA A 245 6.76 -0.20 -20.10
N HIS A 246 5.86 0.00 -19.15
CA HIS A 246 4.78 0.98 -19.20
C HIS A 246 5.10 2.11 -18.23
N ASN A 247 5.32 3.32 -18.74
CA ASN A 247 5.60 4.47 -17.88
C ASN A 247 4.35 4.86 -17.09
N PHE A 248 4.44 4.80 -15.76
CA PHE A 248 3.34 5.14 -14.86
C PHE A 248 2.74 6.53 -15.12
N ALA A 249 3.54 7.52 -15.53
CA ALA A 249 3.05 8.86 -15.83
C ALA A 249 1.95 8.87 -16.93
N ASN A 250 1.93 7.87 -17.82
CA ASN A 250 0.91 7.77 -18.88
C ASN A 250 -0.46 7.31 -18.36
N SER A 251 -0.49 6.64 -17.22
CA SER A 251 -1.70 6.06 -16.62
C SER A 251 -1.98 6.55 -15.20
N CYS A 252 -1.11 7.39 -14.63
CA CYS A 252 -1.34 8.05 -13.36
C CYS A 252 -2.58 8.96 -13.45
N VAL A 253 -3.39 8.93 -12.38
CA VAL A 253 -4.60 9.74 -12.25
C VAL A 253 -4.37 10.81 -11.18
N GLY A 254 -4.78 12.04 -11.46
CA GLY A 254 -4.67 13.16 -10.53
C GLY A 254 -3.26 13.76 -10.43
N MET A 255 -2.42 13.58 -11.46
CA MET A 255 -1.11 14.23 -11.55
C MET A 255 -1.28 15.75 -11.65
N ASP A 256 -0.57 16.49 -10.81
CA ASP A 256 -0.64 17.95 -10.75
C ASP A 256 0.23 18.61 -11.84
N SER A 257 0.34 19.95 -11.77
CA SER A 257 1.15 20.73 -12.72
C SER A 257 2.65 20.43 -12.68
N SER A 258 3.16 19.74 -11.66
CA SER A 258 4.57 19.32 -11.61
C SER A 258 4.87 18.21 -12.63
N GLY A 259 3.85 17.47 -13.06
CA GLY A 259 4.01 16.32 -13.93
C GLY A 259 4.71 15.12 -13.27
N ILE A 260 4.83 15.12 -11.94
CA ILE A 260 5.41 14.02 -11.17
C ILE A 260 4.26 13.13 -10.66
N PRO A 261 4.21 11.85 -11.03
CA PRO A 261 3.12 10.98 -10.62
C PRO A 261 3.28 10.55 -9.15
N TYR A 262 2.18 10.58 -8.39
CA TYR A 262 2.20 10.19 -6.97
C TYR A 262 2.23 8.67 -6.81
N TRP A 263 3.29 8.18 -6.19
CA TRP A 263 3.46 6.79 -5.77
C TRP A 263 4.31 6.72 -4.51
N ARG A 264 3.88 5.91 -3.54
CA ARG A 264 4.62 5.66 -2.29
C ARG A 264 4.60 4.17 -1.94
N ASP A 265 5.77 3.60 -1.67
CA ASP A 265 5.91 2.24 -1.11
C ASP A 265 5.50 2.17 0.37
N ALA A 266 5.70 3.26 1.11
CA ALA A 266 5.49 3.33 2.57
C ALA A 266 6.10 2.12 3.30
N GLY A 267 7.33 1.74 2.91
CA GLY A 267 7.99 0.53 3.38
C GLY A 267 8.73 0.66 4.70
N THR A 268 9.13 1.88 5.10
CA THR A 268 9.80 2.19 6.38
C THR A 268 8.92 3.08 7.25
N ILE A 269 9.23 3.20 8.54
CA ILE A 269 8.50 4.10 9.45
C ILE A 269 8.58 5.55 8.98
N ASP A 270 9.73 6.00 8.50
CA ASP A 270 9.91 7.35 7.96
C ASP A 270 9.02 7.58 6.74
N ALA A 271 9.07 6.70 5.75
CA ALA A 271 8.28 6.83 4.52
C ALA A 271 6.77 6.73 4.79
N TYR A 272 6.36 5.89 5.76
CA TYR A 272 4.96 5.79 6.17
C TYR A 272 4.47 7.06 6.85
N TRP A 273 5.26 7.63 7.76
CA TRP A 273 4.96 8.89 8.43
C TRP A 273 4.89 10.02 7.40
N GLU A 274 5.90 10.14 6.54
CA GLU A 274 5.99 11.19 5.53
C GLU A 274 4.79 11.17 4.58
N ALA A 275 4.45 10.00 4.02
CA ALA A 275 3.32 9.87 3.11
C ALA A 275 1.96 10.23 3.76
N ASN A 276 1.78 10.02 5.07
CA ASN A 276 0.59 10.50 5.78
C ASN A 276 0.65 12.01 6.05
N MET A 277 1.83 12.52 6.41
CA MET A 277 2.04 13.92 6.72
C MET A 277 1.92 14.83 5.50
N GLU A 278 2.27 14.34 4.31
CA GLU A 278 2.05 15.02 3.03
C GLU A 278 0.59 15.46 2.84
N LEU A 279 -0.37 14.69 3.38
CA LEU A 279 -1.80 15.00 3.29
C LEU A 279 -2.20 16.24 4.10
N THR A 280 -1.40 16.64 5.09
CA THR A 280 -1.64 17.83 5.91
C THR A 280 -1.24 19.14 5.23
N LYS A 281 -0.49 19.07 4.11
CA LYS A 281 -0.08 20.23 3.33
C LYS A 281 -1.31 20.93 2.73
N VAL A 282 -1.21 22.24 2.50
CA VAL A 282 -2.27 23.04 1.85
C VAL A 282 -2.63 22.49 0.48
N THR A 283 -1.62 22.05 -0.29
CA THR A 283 -1.79 21.39 -1.57
C THR A 283 -1.05 20.04 -1.52
N PRO A 284 -1.72 18.95 -1.13
CA PRO A 284 -1.10 17.63 -1.07
C PRO A 284 -0.90 17.07 -2.48
N GLU A 285 0.21 16.34 -2.69
CA GLU A 285 0.49 15.65 -3.95
C GLU A 285 -0.54 14.54 -4.25
N LEU A 286 -1.07 13.90 -3.20
CA LEU A 286 -2.18 12.96 -3.31
C LEU A 286 -3.50 13.67 -2.99
N ASN A 287 -4.29 13.94 -4.03
CA ASN A 287 -5.62 14.51 -3.85
C ASN A 287 -6.65 13.43 -3.46
N LEU A 288 -7.04 13.41 -2.19
CA LEU A 288 -8.09 12.53 -1.64
C LEU A 288 -9.51 13.15 -1.72
N TYR A 289 -9.63 14.39 -2.20
CA TYR A 289 -10.90 15.11 -2.41
C TYR A 289 -11.33 15.10 -3.89
N ASP A 290 -10.75 14.21 -4.68
CA ASP A 290 -11.06 13.98 -6.08
C ASP A 290 -12.22 12.99 -6.21
N ASP A 291 -13.32 13.47 -6.78
CA ASP A 291 -14.56 12.71 -7.01
C ASP A 291 -14.57 11.94 -8.35
N ASP A 292 -13.64 12.25 -9.27
CA ASP A 292 -13.53 11.56 -10.57
C ASP A 292 -12.80 10.21 -10.42
N TRP A 293 -11.87 10.12 -9.47
CA TRP A 293 -11.19 8.87 -9.10
C TRP A 293 -11.20 8.65 -7.58
N PRO A 294 -12.38 8.32 -7.01
CA PRO A 294 -12.52 8.14 -5.59
C PRO A 294 -11.81 6.88 -5.11
N ILE A 295 -11.35 6.92 -3.86
CA ILE A 295 -10.85 5.73 -3.15
C ILE A 295 -12.00 5.21 -2.27
N TRP A 296 -12.40 3.97 -2.48
CA TRP A 296 -13.38 3.29 -1.61
C TRP A 296 -12.70 2.60 -0.45
N THR A 297 -13.42 2.45 0.65
CA THR A 297 -12.96 1.73 1.84
C THR A 297 -14.16 1.35 2.70
N HIS A 298 -13.90 0.60 3.76
CA HIS A 298 -14.88 0.40 4.83
C HIS A 298 -15.04 1.69 5.65
N GLN A 299 -16.19 2.36 5.49
CA GLN A 299 -16.53 3.54 6.28
C GLN A 299 -17.37 3.18 7.50
N GLU A 300 -16.82 3.37 8.69
CA GLU A 300 -17.57 3.22 9.94
C GLU A 300 -18.63 4.32 10.12
N GLN A 301 -19.77 3.96 10.72
CA GLN A 301 -20.80 4.91 11.14
C GLN A 301 -20.38 5.56 12.47
N LEU A 302 -19.67 6.69 12.37
CA LEU A 302 -19.10 7.41 13.50
C LEU A 302 -19.77 8.77 13.70
N PRO A 303 -19.80 9.30 14.94
CA PRO A 303 -20.21 10.68 15.16
C PRO A 303 -19.19 11.66 14.53
N PRO A 304 -19.56 12.94 14.35
CA PRO A 304 -18.62 13.97 13.92
C PRO A 304 -17.43 14.12 14.88
N ALA A 305 -16.33 14.67 14.38
CA ALA A 305 -15.23 15.13 15.23
C ALA A 305 -15.73 16.22 16.19
N LYS A 306 -15.34 16.15 17.46
CA LYS A 306 -15.79 17.06 18.52
C LYS A 306 -14.61 17.82 19.11
N PHE A 307 -14.69 19.14 19.06
CA PHE A 307 -13.72 20.06 19.68
C PHE A 307 -14.41 20.77 20.85
N VAL A 308 -13.80 20.75 22.03
CA VAL A 308 -14.37 21.37 23.24
C VAL A 308 -13.33 22.14 24.05
N PHE A 309 -13.84 23.08 24.86
CA PHE A 309 -13.12 24.09 25.65
C PHE A 309 -12.55 25.23 24.79
N ASP A 310 -12.70 26.44 25.33
CA ASP A 310 -12.18 27.69 24.79
C ASP A 310 -11.81 28.67 25.93
N ASP A 311 -11.29 28.11 27.02
CA ASP A 311 -10.83 28.88 28.18
C ASP A 311 -9.38 29.36 27.95
N GLU A 312 -8.96 30.40 28.67
CA GLU A 312 -7.56 30.84 28.64
C GLU A 312 -6.63 29.68 29.06
N GLY A 313 -5.67 29.33 28.19
CA GLY A 313 -4.76 28.19 28.41
C GLY A 313 -5.36 26.80 28.18
N ARG A 314 -6.64 26.68 27.77
CA ARG A 314 -7.28 25.39 27.46
C ARG A 314 -8.27 25.53 26.30
N ARG A 315 -7.81 25.15 25.10
CA ARG A 315 -8.62 25.16 23.88
C ARG A 315 -8.48 23.85 23.14
N GLY A 316 -9.60 23.25 22.73
CA GLY A 316 -9.61 22.13 21.80
C GLY A 316 -9.50 22.64 20.37
N MET A 317 -8.36 22.44 19.70
CA MET A 317 -8.17 22.89 18.32
C MET A 317 -7.21 21.99 17.53
N ALA A 318 -7.40 21.99 16.21
CA ALA A 318 -6.49 21.39 15.24
C ALA A 318 -6.12 22.43 14.16
N VAL A 319 -4.84 22.51 13.80
CA VAL A 319 -4.31 23.46 12.79
C VAL A 319 -3.43 22.70 11.80
N ASP A 320 -3.60 22.94 10.50
CA ASP A 320 -2.92 22.21 9.42
C ASP A 320 -2.98 20.69 9.64
N SER A 321 -4.16 20.15 9.95
CA SER A 321 -4.31 18.79 10.44
C SER A 321 -5.55 18.12 9.86
N LEU A 322 -5.50 16.79 9.74
CA LEU A 322 -6.67 15.98 9.39
C LEU A 322 -7.19 15.31 10.66
N VAL A 323 -8.50 15.43 10.89
CA VAL A 323 -9.19 14.86 12.06
C VAL A 323 -10.37 14.05 11.54
N SER A 324 -10.49 12.82 12.01
CA SER A 324 -11.46 11.86 11.50
C SER A 324 -12.74 11.84 12.33
N GLY A 325 -13.76 11.14 11.83
CA GLY A 325 -14.99 10.91 12.59
C GLY A 325 -14.71 10.13 13.89
N GLY A 326 -15.49 10.41 14.93
CA GLY A 326 -15.35 9.79 16.24
C GLY A 326 -14.32 10.47 17.16
N ASP A 327 -13.54 11.42 16.67
CA ASP A 327 -12.48 12.05 17.45
C ASP A 327 -13.03 13.06 18.46
N ILE A 328 -12.38 13.14 19.62
CA ILE A 328 -12.69 14.13 20.67
C ILE A 328 -11.40 14.84 21.07
N ILE A 329 -11.28 16.11 20.68
CA ILE A 329 -10.16 16.99 21.04
C ILE A 329 -10.62 17.90 22.18
N SER A 330 -10.23 17.54 23.40
CA SER A 330 -10.79 18.05 24.65
C SER A 330 -9.82 19.00 25.35
N GLY A 331 -9.77 20.27 24.93
CA GLY A 331 -8.87 21.26 25.54
C GLY A 331 -7.39 20.98 25.23
N ALA A 332 -7.11 20.44 24.05
CA ALA A 332 -5.79 20.05 23.56
C ALA A 332 -5.48 20.69 22.21
N VAL A 333 -4.18 20.80 21.90
CA VAL A 333 -3.71 21.43 20.67
C VAL A 333 -3.09 20.39 19.74
N VAL A 334 -3.64 20.27 18.54
CA VAL A 334 -3.14 19.39 17.47
C VAL A 334 -2.62 20.26 16.33
N ARG A 335 -1.39 20.03 15.86
CA ARG A 335 -0.75 20.82 14.79
C ARG A 335 -0.05 19.89 13.81
N LYS A 336 -0.20 20.14 12.50
CA LYS A 336 0.48 19.35 11.46
C LYS A 336 0.38 17.87 11.75
N SER A 337 -0.83 17.35 11.95
CA SER A 337 -0.99 15.97 12.39
C SER A 337 -2.19 15.33 11.72
N LEU A 338 -2.16 14.00 11.66
CA LEU A 338 -3.22 13.20 11.09
C LEU A 338 -3.75 12.26 12.18
N LEU A 339 -5.01 12.50 12.58
CA LEU A 339 -5.74 11.67 13.53
C LEU A 339 -6.72 10.79 12.76
N PHE A 340 -6.56 9.49 12.92
CA PHE A 340 -7.54 8.50 12.47
C PHE A 340 -8.73 8.47 13.42
N SER A 341 -9.75 7.69 13.08
CA SER A 341 -11.01 7.63 13.83
C SER A 341 -10.90 7.20 15.30
N ARG A 342 -11.78 7.75 16.14
CA ARG A 342 -11.96 7.42 17.57
C ARG A 342 -10.74 7.78 18.43
N VAL A 343 -10.01 8.83 18.05
CA VAL A 343 -8.91 9.35 18.85
C VAL A 343 -9.43 10.31 19.92
N HIS A 344 -9.07 10.05 21.17
CA HIS A 344 -9.44 10.87 22.31
C HIS A 344 -8.22 11.62 22.84
N VAL A 345 -8.23 12.95 22.75
CA VAL A 345 -7.13 13.80 23.21
C VAL A 345 -7.57 14.61 24.42
N HIS A 346 -7.01 14.31 25.59
CA HIS A 346 -7.37 14.96 26.85
C HIS A 346 -6.67 16.30 27.05
N SER A 347 -7.17 17.10 27.99
CA SER A 347 -6.78 18.50 28.14
C SER A 347 -5.30 18.72 28.37
N PHE A 348 -4.81 19.87 27.90
CA PHE A 348 -3.42 20.30 27.98
C PHE A 348 -2.44 19.40 27.22
N ALA A 349 -2.93 18.41 26.47
CA ALA A 349 -2.09 17.64 25.57
C ALA A 349 -1.72 18.44 24.32
N GLU A 350 -0.54 18.17 23.80
CA GLU A 350 0.01 18.78 22.58
C GLU A 350 0.44 17.66 21.63
N ILE A 351 -0.05 17.71 20.39
CA ILE A 351 0.32 16.77 19.33
C ILE A 351 0.84 17.58 18.15
N GLU A 352 2.06 17.28 17.73
CA GLU A 352 2.72 17.97 16.63
C GLU A 352 3.36 16.97 15.66
N GLU A 353 3.22 17.20 14.35
CA GLU A 353 3.94 16.41 13.33
C GLU A 353 3.74 14.90 13.50
N SER A 354 2.54 14.44 13.86
CA SER A 354 2.31 13.06 14.30
C SER A 354 1.15 12.39 13.55
N VAL A 355 1.28 11.07 13.40
CA VAL A 355 0.25 10.18 12.83
C VAL A 355 -0.32 9.32 13.94
N VAL A 356 -1.60 9.51 14.26
CA VAL A 356 -2.27 8.85 15.39
C VAL A 356 -3.33 7.90 14.88
N LEU A 357 -3.07 6.59 14.98
CA LEU A 357 -3.92 5.54 14.43
C LEU A 357 -5.23 5.35 15.23
N PRO A 358 -6.20 4.56 14.72
CA PRO A 358 -7.51 4.48 15.35
C PRO A 358 -7.50 4.06 16.81
N ASP A 359 -8.53 4.51 17.54
CA ASP A 359 -8.81 4.13 18.92
C ASP A 359 -7.73 4.51 19.93
N VAL A 360 -6.87 5.50 19.64
CA VAL A 360 -5.84 5.98 20.59
C VAL A 360 -6.42 6.94 21.62
N HIS A 361 -5.96 6.85 22.87
CA HIS A 361 -6.24 7.84 23.90
C HIS A 361 -4.95 8.52 24.37
N ILE A 362 -4.94 9.84 24.35
CA ILE A 362 -3.82 10.69 24.75
C ILE A 362 -4.14 11.35 26.09
N GLY A 363 -3.41 10.96 27.14
CA GLY A 363 -3.62 11.43 28.51
C GLY A 363 -3.42 12.94 28.68
N ARG A 364 -3.96 13.47 29.79
CA ARG A 364 -3.88 14.89 30.13
C ARG A 364 -2.42 15.35 30.17
N GLY A 365 -2.11 16.49 29.55
CA GLY A 365 -0.76 17.07 29.56
C GLY A 365 0.31 16.28 28.80
N ALA A 366 -0.07 15.23 28.06
CA ALA A 366 0.90 14.48 27.24
C ALA A 366 1.39 15.31 26.05
N LYS A 367 2.65 15.15 25.66
CA LYS A 367 3.28 15.87 24.55
C LYS A 367 3.84 14.88 23.55
N LEU A 368 3.38 14.96 22.31
CA LEU A 368 3.82 14.11 21.20
C LEU A 368 4.39 14.97 20.07
N ARG A 369 5.57 14.62 19.57
CA ARG A 369 6.16 15.26 18.37
C ARG A 369 6.78 14.22 17.47
N ARG A 370 6.50 14.22 16.16
CA ARG A 370 7.13 13.28 15.21
C ARG A 370 6.93 11.81 15.60
N VAL A 371 5.69 11.47 15.98
CA VAL A 371 5.30 10.14 16.47
C VAL A 371 4.38 9.45 15.47
N VAL A 372 4.60 8.15 15.25
CA VAL A 372 3.58 7.22 14.72
C VAL A 372 3.03 6.41 15.88
N MET A 373 1.79 6.70 16.28
CA MET A 373 1.14 6.04 17.42
C MET A 373 0.23 4.93 16.91
N ASP A 374 0.55 3.66 17.24
CA ASP A 374 -0.23 2.51 16.78
C ASP A 374 -1.63 2.44 17.42
N LYS A 375 -2.50 1.62 16.83
CA LYS A 375 -3.88 1.44 17.22
C LYS A 375 -4.01 1.12 18.71
N HIS A 376 -5.09 1.63 19.31
CA HIS A 376 -5.48 1.34 20.69
C HIS A 376 -4.52 1.82 21.80
N CYS A 377 -3.41 2.48 21.48
CA CYS A 377 -2.49 3.01 22.49
C CYS A 377 -3.22 3.88 23.52
N ARG A 378 -2.91 3.66 24.80
CA ARG A 378 -3.30 4.52 25.93
C ARG A 378 -2.08 5.27 26.47
N VAL A 379 -1.86 6.49 26.01
CA VAL A 379 -0.72 7.30 26.47
C VAL A 379 -1.01 7.85 27.87
N PRO A 380 -0.14 7.59 28.87
CA PRO A 380 -0.32 8.10 30.23
C PRO A 380 -0.31 9.63 30.32
N GLU A 381 -0.89 10.16 31.41
CA GLU A 381 -0.85 11.60 31.70
C GLU A 381 0.60 12.12 31.82
N GLY A 382 0.84 13.31 31.28
CA GLY A 382 2.15 13.99 31.33
C GLY A 382 3.26 13.33 30.50
N MET A 383 3.00 12.22 29.81
CA MET A 383 4.03 11.53 29.03
C MET A 383 4.49 12.39 27.85
N THR A 384 5.80 12.54 27.72
CA THR A 384 6.45 13.24 26.60
C THR A 384 7.14 12.23 25.70
N ILE A 385 6.92 12.32 24.39
CA ILE A 385 7.48 11.43 23.35
C ILE A 385 7.88 12.29 22.14
N GLY A 386 9.07 12.07 21.60
CA GLY A 386 9.59 12.75 20.42
C GLY A 386 10.35 14.05 20.70
N TYR A 387 10.77 14.25 21.95
CA TYR A 387 11.53 15.42 22.40
C TYR A 387 12.95 15.09 22.84
N ASP A 388 13.21 13.83 23.23
CA ASP A 388 14.52 13.32 23.61
C ASP A 388 14.74 11.96 22.95
N VAL A 389 15.50 11.97 21.86
CA VAL A 389 15.77 10.77 21.04
C VAL A 389 16.45 9.66 21.84
N GLU A 390 17.34 10.00 22.78
CA GLU A 390 18.07 9.01 23.57
C GLU A 390 17.16 8.37 24.63
N ALA A 391 16.27 9.16 25.23
CA ALA A 391 15.25 8.63 26.13
C ALA A 391 14.20 7.79 25.39
N ASP A 392 13.78 8.23 24.20
CA ASP A 392 12.80 7.53 23.37
C ASP A 392 13.33 6.20 22.85
N ARG A 393 14.60 6.13 22.40
CA ARG A 393 15.25 4.88 21.95
C ARG A 393 15.29 3.79 23.02
N LYS A 394 15.27 4.16 24.31
CA LYS A 394 15.22 3.19 25.42
C LYS A 394 13.85 2.55 25.59
N ARG A 395 12.80 3.15 25.02
CA ARG A 395 11.39 2.80 25.30
C ARG A 395 10.63 2.39 24.05
N PHE A 396 11.00 2.95 22.91
CA PHE A 396 10.26 2.89 21.66
C PHE A 396 11.19 2.59 20.49
N HIS A 397 10.61 2.27 19.34
CA HIS A 397 11.38 2.22 18.10
C HIS A 397 11.53 3.63 17.54
N VAL A 398 12.77 4.10 17.39
CA VAL A 398 13.07 5.40 16.76
C VAL A 398 13.81 5.16 15.46
N SER A 399 13.28 5.70 14.37
CA SER A 399 13.84 5.56 13.04
C SER A 399 15.14 6.37 12.86
N GLU A 400 15.79 6.22 11.70
CA GLU A 400 17.01 6.96 11.38
C GLU A 400 16.79 8.47 11.33
N ASN A 401 15.64 8.93 10.80
CA ASN A 401 15.31 10.35 10.75
C ASN A 401 14.65 10.87 12.03
N GLY A 402 14.55 10.05 13.08
CA GLY A 402 14.03 10.46 14.39
C GLY A 402 12.51 10.41 14.52
N ILE A 403 11.82 9.59 13.72
CA ILE A 403 10.40 9.31 13.88
C ILE A 403 10.22 8.20 14.92
N THR A 404 9.41 8.46 15.94
CA THR A 404 9.18 7.50 17.03
C THR A 404 7.91 6.68 16.76
N LEU A 405 8.05 5.36 16.55
CA LEU A 405 6.95 4.41 16.54
C LEU A 405 6.64 3.96 17.97
N VAL A 406 5.38 4.11 18.39
CA VAL A 406 4.89 3.68 19.70
C VAL A 406 3.77 2.67 19.53
N THR A 407 3.90 1.51 20.17
CA THR A 407 2.87 0.47 20.21
C THR A 407 2.29 0.28 21.61
N PRO A 408 1.11 -0.36 21.75
CA PRO A 408 0.53 -0.64 23.07
C PRO A 408 1.49 -1.40 23.98
N GLU A 409 2.21 -2.39 23.43
CA GLU A 409 3.15 -3.23 24.18
C GLU A 409 4.32 -2.43 24.73
N MET A 410 4.83 -1.43 23.99
CA MET A 410 5.88 -0.51 24.47
C MET A 410 5.40 0.38 25.62
N LEU A 411 4.08 0.59 25.73
CA LEU A 411 3.44 1.30 26.83
C LEU A 411 3.00 0.36 27.98
N GLY A 412 3.35 -0.94 27.91
CA GLY A 412 2.99 -1.94 28.90
C GLY A 412 1.55 -2.48 28.78
N GLN A 413 0.87 -2.23 27.68
CA GLN A 413 -0.50 -2.70 27.42
C GLN A 413 -0.47 -4.08 26.76
N LYS A 414 -1.50 -4.89 27.01
CA LYS A 414 -1.62 -6.27 26.48
C LYS A 414 -2.74 -6.35 25.45
N ILE A 415 -2.57 -5.69 24.30
CA ILE A 415 -3.62 -5.59 23.27
C ILE A 415 -3.45 -6.67 22.21
N HIS A 416 -2.23 -6.88 21.72
CA HIS A 416 -1.94 -7.89 20.70
C HIS A 416 -1.29 -9.16 21.27
N HIS A 417 -1.29 -9.30 22.60
CA HIS A 417 -0.65 -10.40 23.31
C HIS A 417 -1.39 -11.72 23.08
N ILE A 418 -0.71 -12.70 22.46
CA ILE A 418 -1.27 -14.04 22.25
C ILE A 418 -1.00 -14.94 23.47
N ARG A 419 0.12 -14.73 24.18
CA ARG A 419 0.52 -15.48 25.38
C ARG A 419 1.35 -14.63 26.30
#